data_AF-A0A1G8J4Y9-F1
#
_entry.id   AF-A0A1G8J4Y9-F1
#
_cell.length_a   1.000
_cell.length_b   1.000
_cell.length_c   1.000
_cell.angle_alpha   90.00
_cell.angle_beta   90.00
_cell.angle_gamma   90.00
#
_symmetry.space_group_name_H-M   'P 1'
#
loop_
_entity.id
_entity.type
_entity.pdbx_description
1 polymer ?
#
loop_
_entity_poly.entity_id
_entity_poly.type
_entity_poly.pdbx_seq_one_letter_code
_entity_poly.pdbx_strand_id
1 'polypeptide(L)'
;MSGNDAQGAFNTISNTDDPKQVTDYRLNSSSGWTDGQFEFMIYCFYGSKASNTGESDKKGFFAKPSDLFELKYEAYSRFNWPFKKTYIRTTIIGLKTINFLNNNYGTVLEFQTWDLNRFSNEWKFSFEEVDDPLIIETKQSISSKFNANFSTELSGTIFEVVKVGTKYGASIEESKSNDYIVKKTTKSNNLFDSVIPFYDNVVNKNPNTGQFATRTYYTGKVEFQVRPIQVQW
;
A
#
# COMPACT_ATOMS: atom_id res chain seq x y z
N MET A 1 -0.17 5.26 -6.30
CA MET A 1 -1.32 5.44 -7.22
C MET A 1 -0.97 4.83 -8.57
N SER A 2 -1.95 4.28 -9.28
CA SER A 2 -1.77 3.61 -10.58
C SER A 2 -2.45 4.37 -11.73
N GLY A 3 -1.93 4.19 -12.94
CA GLY A 3 -2.57 4.66 -14.17
C GLY A 3 -1.83 5.82 -14.83
N ASN A 4 -2.01 5.96 -16.15
CA ASN A 4 -1.36 6.99 -16.96
C ASN A 4 -1.95 8.40 -16.75
N ASP A 5 -3.02 8.53 -15.97
CA ASP A 5 -3.69 9.81 -15.69
C ASP A 5 -3.50 10.22 -14.23
N ALA A 6 -2.50 11.08 -14.00
CA ALA A 6 -2.18 11.61 -12.68
C ALA A 6 -3.29 12.54 -12.13
N GLN A 7 -4.05 13.22 -12.99
CA GLN A 7 -5.18 14.05 -12.58
C GLN A 7 -6.34 13.18 -12.10
N GLY A 8 -6.65 12.11 -12.84
CA GLY A 8 -7.65 11.11 -12.42
C GLY A 8 -7.29 10.45 -11.09
N ALA A 9 -6.01 10.13 -10.88
CA ALA A 9 -5.53 9.62 -9.60
C ALA A 9 -5.73 10.62 -8.45
N PHE A 10 -5.39 11.91 -8.63
CA PHE A 10 -5.66 12.96 -7.65
C PHE A 10 -7.15 13.07 -7.32
N ASN A 11 -8.01 13.09 -8.34
CA ASN A 11 -9.45 13.18 -8.15
C ASN A 11 -10.05 11.96 -7.42
N THR A 12 -9.36 10.81 -7.48
CA THR A 12 -9.82 9.56 -6.83
C THR A 12 -9.64 9.57 -5.31
N ILE A 13 -8.69 10.36 -4.82
CA ILE A 13 -8.29 10.42 -3.40
C ILE A 13 -8.62 11.76 -2.74
N SER A 14 -9.23 12.71 -3.47
CA SER A 14 -9.44 14.07 -2.99
C SER A 14 -10.92 14.36 -2.75
N ASN A 15 -11.25 14.62 -1.50
CA ASN A 15 -12.54 15.05 -0.98
C ASN A 15 -12.49 16.52 -0.55
N THR A 16 -13.60 17.08 -0.08
CA THR A 16 -13.74 18.53 0.18
C THR A 16 -12.68 19.09 1.12
N ASP A 17 -12.31 18.34 2.16
CA ASP A 17 -11.43 18.78 3.23
C ASP A 17 -9.93 18.51 2.94
N ASP A 18 -9.63 17.82 1.83
CA ASP A 18 -8.27 17.48 1.42
C ASP A 18 -7.49 18.63 0.78
N PRO A 19 -6.14 18.53 0.75
CA PRO A 19 -5.31 19.46 0.01
C PRO A 19 -5.72 19.58 -1.47
N LYS A 20 -5.77 20.81 -1.96
CA LYS A 20 -6.18 21.16 -3.32
C LYS A 20 -5.04 21.68 -4.17
N GLN A 21 -5.12 21.41 -5.46
CA GLN A 21 -4.25 22.02 -6.44
C GLN A 21 -4.62 23.51 -6.61
N VAL A 22 -3.63 24.38 -6.50
CA VAL A 22 -3.75 25.80 -6.84
C VAL A 22 -3.37 25.98 -8.31
N THR A 23 -4.38 26.06 -9.17
CA THR A 23 -4.21 26.05 -10.64
C THR A 23 -3.67 27.35 -11.21
N ASP A 24 -3.86 28.48 -10.53
CA ASP A 24 -3.41 29.80 -10.97
C ASP A 24 -3.05 30.68 -9.77
N TYR A 25 -1.81 31.18 -9.71
CA TYR A 25 -1.35 32.05 -8.63
C TYR A 25 -0.27 33.02 -9.09
N ARG A 26 0.00 34.06 -8.29
CA ARG A 26 1.05 35.04 -8.59
C ARG A 26 2.42 34.41 -8.34
N LEU A 27 3.42 34.69 -9.18
CA LEU A 27 4.79 34.21 -8.94
C LEU A 27 5.21 34.45 -7.46
N ASN A 28 5.77 33.40 -6.84
CA ASN A 28 6.20 33.35 -5.43
C ASN A 28 5.08 33.40 -4.36
N SER A 29 3.80 33.24 -4.71
CA SER A 29 2.70 33.26 -3.73
C SER A 29 2.16 31.88 -3.33
N SER A 30 2.62 30.79 -3.97
CA SER A 30 2.19 29.42 -3.67
C SER A 30 3.20 28.41 -4.20
N SER A 31 3.15 27.19 -3.68
CA SER A 31 3.84 26.00 -4.18
C SER A 31 3.07 25.27 -5.29
N GLY A 32 1.82 25.68 -5.58
CA GLY A 32 0.88 24.96 -6.43
C GLY A 32 -0.09 24.05 -5.68
N TRP A 33 0.02 23.98 -4.34
CA TRP A 33 -0.86 23.23 -3.46
C TRP A 33 -1.37 24.11 -2.32
N THR A 34 -2.55 23.82 -1.78
CA THR A 34 -2.96 24.31 -0.46
C THR A 34 -2.23 23.55 0.64
N ASP A 35 -2.32 24.05 1.87
CA ASP A 35 -1.81 23.35 3.04
C ASP A 35 -2.59 22.04 3.31
N GLY A 36 -1.99 21.16 4.11
CA GLY A 36 -2.54 19.86 4.51
C GLY A 36 -1.77 18.66 3.96
N GLN A 37 -2.31 17.48 4.20
CA GLN A 37 -1.79 16.18 3.75
C GLN A 37 -2.96 15.22 3.56
N PHE A 38 -2.71 14.14 2.82
CA PHE A 38 -3.62 13.00 2.75
C PHE A 38 -3.26 11.97 3.82
N GLU A 39 -4.28 11.32 4.35
CA GLU A 39 -4.17 10.21 5.29
C GLU A 39 -4.43 8.89 4.57
N PHE A 40 -3.52 7.92 4.71
CA PHE A 40 -3.73 6.60 4.16
C PHE A 40 -3.72 5.54 5.24
N MET A 41 -4.53 4.51 5.04
CA MET A 41 -4.58 3.34 5.88
C MET A 41 -4.51 2.06 5.05
N ILE A 42 -3.71 1.12 5.55
CA ILE A 42 -3.47 -0.17 4.94
C ILE A 42 -3.82 -1.24 5.97
N TYR A 43 -4.74 -2.11 5.61
CA TYR A 43 -5.08 -3.31 6.38
C TYR A 43 -4.44 -4.51 5.71
N CYS A 44 -3.73 -5.32 6.49
CA CYS A 44 -3.20 -6.60 6.04
C CYS A 44 -3.90 -7.70 6.82
N PHE A 45 -4.77 -8.45 6.15
CA PHE A 45 -5.46 -9.60 6.71
C PHE A 45 -4.67 -10.87 6.37
N TYR A 46 -4.13 -11.54 7.37
CA TYR A 46 -3.29 -12.71 7.18
C TYR A 46 -3.97 -14.02 7.61
N GLY A 47 -5.19 -13.99 8.14
CA GLY A 47 -5.94 -15.21 8.51
C GLY A 47 -5.41 -15.86 9.78
N SER A 48 -6.29 -16.56 10.49
CA SER A 48 -5.92 -17.32 11.69
C SER A 48 -6.28 -18.78 11.51
N LYS A 49 -5.28 -19.66 11.57
CA LYS A 49 -5.51 -21.11 11.51
C LYS A 49 -6.20 -21.61 12.79
N ALA A 50 -5.75 -21.13 13.95
CA ALA A 50 -6.22 -21.57 15.26
C ALA A 50 -7.60 -21.03 15.67
N SER A 51 -8.04 -19.88 15.13
CA SER A 51 -9.30 -19.24 15.53
C SER A 51 -10.16 -18.82 14.35
N ASN A 52 -11.47 -18.62 14.57
CA ASN A 52 -12.38 -18.12 13.53
C ASN A 52 -12.30 -16.60 13.38
N THR A 53 -11.72 -15.90 14.37
CA THR A 53 -11.40 -14.48 14.26
C THR A 53 -10.08 -14.34 13.49
N GLY A 54 -10.10 -13.66 12.36
CA GLY A 54 -8.88 -13.46 11.59
C GLY A 54 -7.91 -12.52 12.30
N GLU A 55 -6.62 -12.72 12.07
CA GLU A 55 -5.59 -11.79 12.55
C GLU A 55 -5.22 -10.80 11.44
N SER A 56 -5.01 -9.54 11.84
CA SER A 56 -4.74 -8.46 10.90
C SER A 56 -3.89 -7.36 11.50
N ASP A 57 -3.08 -6.72 10.67
CA ASP A 57 -2.37 -5.49 11.00
C ASP A 57 -3.05 -4.29 10.33
N LYS A 58 -3.02 -3.16 11.02
CA LYS A 58 -3.45 -1.85 10.52
C LYS A 58 -2.29 -0.89 10.61
N LYS A 59 -1.89 -0.31 9.47
CA LYS A 59 -0.80 0.68 9.38
C LYS A 59 -1.28 1.89 8.61
N GLY A 60 -0.92 3.09 9.10
CA GLY A 60 -1.26 4.34 8.43
C GLY A 60 -0.04 5.20 8.21
N PHE A 61 -0.13 6.09 7.22
CA PHE A 61 0.89 7.10 6.93
C PHE A 61 0.24 8.36 6.36
N PHE A 62 0.96 9.47 6.44
CA PHE A 62 0.55 10.74 5.87
C PHE A 62 1.42 11.06 4.65
N ALA A 63 0.85 11.72 3.64
CA ALA A 63 1.60 12.18 2.48
C ALA A 63 1.11 13.55 2.00
N LYS A 64 2.03 14.48 1.77
CA LYS A 64 1.67 15.75 1.14
C LYS A 64 1.38 15.50 -0.34
N PRO A 65 0.55 16.34 -1.00
CA PRO A 65 0.35 16.24 -2.44
C PRO A 65 1.66 16.28 -3.23
N SER A 66 2.64 17.05 -2.76
CA SER A 66 3.97 17.14 -3.36
C SER A 66 4.77 15.83 -3.32
N ASP A 67 4.44 14.93 -2.39
CA ASP A 67 5.07 13.61 -2.25
C ASP A 67 4.44 12.57 -3.18
N LEU A 68 3.21 12.82 -3.64
CA LEU A 68 2.41 11.91 -4.46
C LEU A 68 2.34 12.33 -5.94
N PHE A 69 2.43 13.62 -6.22
CA PHE A 69 2.17 14.19 -7.54
C PHE A 69 3.29 15.11 -8.02
N GLU A 70 3.50 15.11 -9.33
CA GLU A 70 4.37 16.04 -10.02
C GLU A 70 3.54 17.15 -10.68
N LEU A 71 3.91 18.41 -10.42
CA LEU A 71 3.31 19.57 -11.06
C LEU A 71 4.21 20.11 -12.17
N LYS A 72 3.61 20.39 -13.32
CA LYS A 72 4.17 21.29 -14.33
C LYS A 72 3.83 22.73 -13.96
N TYR A 73 4.79 23.63 -14.08
CA TYR A 73 4.62 25.05 -13.83
C TYR A 73 4.80 25.84 -15.13
N GLU A 74 3.77 26.60 -15.53
CA GLU A 74 3.80 27.45 -16.72
C GLU A 74 3.69 28.92 -16.31
N ALA A 75 4.76 29.69 -16.55
CA ALA A 75 4.78 31.11 -16.28
C ALA A 75 4.15 31.90 -17.44
N TYR A 76 3.23 32.81 -17.11
CA TYR A 76 2.66 33.74 -18.08
C TYR A 76 2.48 35.11 -17.44
N SER A 77 2.39 36.15 -18.28
CA SER A 77 2.23 37.52 -17.80
C SER A 77 0.85 38.06 -18.13
N ARG A 78 0.26 38.78 -17.19
CA ARG A 78 -0.92 39.61 -17.41
C ARG A 78 -0.49 41.07 -17.39
N PHE A 79 -1.23 41.91 -18.12
CA PHE A 79 -0.99 43.35 -18.28
C PHE A 79 0.31 43.71 -19.02
N ASN A 80 0.36 44.95 -19.51
CA ASN A 80 1.53 45.52 -20.17
C ASN A 80 2.38 46.34 -19.19
N TRP A 81 3.63 46.62 -19.58
CA TRP A 81 4.51 47.51 -18.82
C TRP A 81 3.84 48.88 -18.60
N PRO A 82 3.93 49.47 -17.39
CA PRO A 82 4.74 49.06 -16.23
C PRO A 82 4.02 48.12 -15.24
N PHE A 83 2.76 47.76 -15.47
CA PHE A 83 1.95 46.96 -14.54
C PHE A 83 2.01 45.45 -14.78
N LYS A 84 2.98 44.99 -15.58
CA LYS A 84 3.17 43.58 -15.93
C LYS A 84 3.29 42.73 -14.66
N LYS A 85 2.41 41.75 -14.52
CA LYS A 85 2.41 40.79 -13.40
C LYS A 85 2.60 39.38 -13.93
N THR A 86 3.52 38.63 -13.34
CA THR A 86 3.76 37.22 -13.68
C THR A 86 2.93 36.30 -12.80
N TYR A 87 2.25 35.38 -13.44
CA TYR A 87 1.42 34.33 -12.85
C TYR A 87 1.99 32.98 -13.24
N ILE A 88 1.71 31.99 -12.40
CA ILE A 88 2.05 30.59 -12.60
C ILE A 88 0.74 29.82 -12.73
N ARG A 89 0.65 29.03 -13.80
CA ARG A 89 -0.37 28.00 -13.96
C ARG A 89 0.24 26.65 -13.61
N THR A 90 -0.51 25.81 -12.89
CA THR A 90 -0.07 24.44 -12.56
C THR A 90 -0.91 23.39 -13.24
N THR A 91 -0.31 22.24 -13.50
CA THR A 91 -1.01 21.05 -14.00
C THR A 91 -0.36 19.81 -13.40
N ILE A 92 -1.17 18.87 -12.89
CA ILE A 92 -0.67 17.58 -12.43
C ILE A 92 -0.28 16.75 -13.66
N ILE A 93 0.99 16.36 -13.75
CA ILE A 93 1.55 15.67 -14.92
C ILE A 93 2.09 14.27 -14.61
N GLY A 94 2.28 13.94 -13.34
CA GLY A 94 2.93 12.69 -12.96
C GLY A 94 2.56 12.21 -11.56
N LEU A 95 2.76 10.92 -11.36
CA LEU A 95 2.63 10.24 -10.07
C LEU A 95 4.02 9.95 -9.51
N LYS A 96 4.15 10.02 -8.19
CA LYS A 96 5.38 9.69 -7.46
C LYS A 96 5.16 8.46 -6.59
N THR A 97 6.25 7.73 -6.36
CA THR A 97 6.28 6.54 -5.51
C THR A 97 6.87 6.90 -4.14
N ILE A 98 6.16 6.55 -3.08
CA ILE A 98 6.68 6.64 -1.70
C ILE A 98 7.44 5.35 -1.39
N ASN A 99 8.68 5.48 -0.92
CA ASN A 99 9.50 4.37 -0.46
C ASN A 99 9.56 4.36 1.07
N PHE A 100 8.80 3.46 1.70
CA PHE A 100 8.73 3.33 3.15
C PHE A 100 9.99 2.73 3.79
N LEU A 101 10.97 2.28 3.01
CA LEU A 101 12.31 1.96 3.54
C LEU A 101 13.15 3.23 3.77
N ASN A 102 12.72 4.38 3.24
CA ASN A 102 13.35 5.66 3.51
C ASN A 102 12.76 6.29 4.78
N ASN A 103 13.63 6.61 5.74
CA ASN A 103 13.25 7.18 7.03
C ASN A 103 12.59 8.58 6.95
N ASN A 104 12.62 9.22 5.77
CA ASN A 104 11.98 10.53 5.53
C ASN A 104 10.46 10.56 5.79
N TYR A 105 9.79 9.40 5.79
CA TYR A 105 8.34 9.28 6.03
C TYR A 105 8.01 8.84 7.46
N GLY A 106 8.99 8.86 8.37
CA GLY A 106 8.78 8.77 9.82
C GLY A 106 8.47 7.38 10.37
N THR A 107 8.18 6.36 9.56
CA THR A 107 8.06 4.97 10.03
C THR A 107 8.26 3.98 8.87
N VAL A 108 9.01 2.89 9.11
CA VAL A 108 8.99 1.74 8.20
C VAL A 108 7.64 1.05 8.33
N LEU A 109 6.91 0.94 7.22
CA LEU A 109 5.59 0.35 7.21
C LEU A 109 5.69 -1.19 7.17
N GLU A 110 6.04 -1.77 8.33
CA GLU A 110 6.29 -3.21 8.49
C GLU A 110 5.01 -3.97 8.86
N PHE A 111 4.81 -5.15 8.29
CA PHE A 111 3.72 -6.07 8.63
C PHE A 111 4.28 -7.33 9.28
N GLN A 112 3.40 -8.17 9.86
CA GLN A 112 3.78 -9.47 10.42
C GLN A 112 4.68 -10.30 9.49
N THR A 113 5.44 -11.22 10.08
CA THR A 113 6.16 -12.23 9.29
C THR A 113 5.21 -13.26 8.70
N TRP A 114 5.56 -13.81 7.53
CA TRP A 114 4.78 -14.88 6.92
C TRP A 114 5.05 -16.20 7.64
N ASP A 115 4.16 -16.56 8.56
CA ASP A 115 4.20 -17.84 9.26
C ASP A 115 3.04 -18.74 8.81
N LEU A 116 3.34 -19.64 7.88
CA LEU A 116 2.37 -20.57 7.31
C LEU A 116 1.82 -21.58 8.34
N ASN A 117 2.44 -21.76 9.52
CA ASN A 117 1.88 -22.59 10.59
C ASN A 117 0.67 -21.92 11.25
N ARG A 118 0.72 -20.58 11.33
CA ARG A 118 -0.23 -19.77 12.09
C ARG A 118 -1.26 -19.11 11.19
N PHE A 119 -0.84 -18.72 9.99
CA PHE A 119 -1.56 -17.81 9.11
C PHE A 119 -1.87 -18.45 7.75
N SER A 120 -2.71 -17.76 6.98
CA SER A 120 -3.13 -18.14 5.63
C SER A 120 -1.95 -18.19 4.66
N ASN A 121 -2.10 -18.99 3.61
CA ASN A 121 -1.22 -19.05 2.45
C ASN A 121 -1.25 -17.75 1.63
N GLU A 122 -2.19 -16.84 1.93
CA GLU A 122 -2.40 -15.58 1.23
C GLU A 122 -2.65 -14.46 2.22
N TRP A 123 -2.08 -13.28 1.95
CA TRP A 123 -2.42 -12.05 2.64
C TRP A 123 -3.32 -11.20 1.77
N LYS A 124 -4.38 -10.65 2.35
CA LYS A 124 -5.20 -9.64 1.70
C LYS A 124 -4.81 -8.26 2.20
N PHE A 125 -4.36 -7.41 1.28
CA PHE A 125 -4.18 -5.99 1.53
C PHE A 125 -5.43 -5.23 1.13
N SER A 126 -5.85 -4.27 1.95
CA SER A 126 -6.93 -3.32 1.66
C SER A 126 -6.42 -1.91 1.91
N PHE A 127 -6.62 -1.02 0.95
CA PHE A 127 -6.13 0.35 0.98
C PHE A 127 -7.30 1.32 1.05
N GLU A 128 -7.17 2.35 1.86
CA GLU A 128 -8.08 3.49 1.88
C GLU A 128 -7.31 4.79 2.07
N GLU A 129 -7.80 5.84 1.43
CA GLU A 129 -7.55 7.22 1.85
C GLU A 129 -8.62 7.57 2.91
N VAL A 130 -8.24 8.29 3.96
CA VAL A 130 -9.03 8.44 5.18
C VAL A 130 -9.32 9.90 5.49
N ASP A 131 -10.55 10.33 5.27
CA ASP A 131 -11.06 11.53 5.91
C ASP A 131 -11.67 11.24 7.29
N ASP A 132 -11.78 12.28 8.11
CA ASP A 132 -12.74 12.32 9.23
C ASP A 132 -14.15 12.67 8.70
N PRO A 133 -15.25 11.92 9.00
CA PRO A 133 -15.57 11.40 10.33
C PRO A 133 -16.43 10.09 10.38
N LEU A 134 -16.97 9.79 11.57
CA LEU A 134 -17.81 8.65 12.00
C LEU A 134 -17.22 7.27 11.66
N ILE A 135 -16.75 6.57 12.70
CA ILE A 135 -16.28 5.19 12.60
C ILE A 135 -17.49 4.25 12.47
N ILE A 136 -17.54 3.49 11.38
CA ILE A 136 -18.43 2.34 11.21
C ILE A 136 -17.62 1.07 11.44
N GLU A 137 -18.12 0.20 12.30
CA GLU A 137 -17.62 -1.17 12.45
C GLU A 137 -18.32 -2.07 11.44
N THR A 138 -17.56 -2.65 10.52
CA THR A 138 -18.05 -3.62 9.54
C THR A 138 -17.47 -4.99 9.86
N LYS A 139 -18.33 -6.02 9.87
CA LYS A 139 -17.88 -7.41 9.90
C LYS A 139 -17.61 -7.89 8.49
N GLN A 140 -16.42 -8.39 8.23
CA GLN A 140 -16.02 -8.97 6.96
C GLN A 140 -15.59 -10.42 7.18
N SER A 141 -16.20 -11.36 6.46
CA SER A 141 -15.75 -12.75 6.43
C SER A 141 -14.89 -12.98 5.20
N ILE A 142 -13.69 -13.52 5.37
CA ILE A 142 -12.75 -13.83 4.29
C ILE A 142 -12.43 -15.33 4.34
N SER A 143 -12.75 -16.03 3.26
CA SER A 143 -12.31 -17.42 3.05
C SER A 143 -10.83 -17.44 2.72
N SER A 144 -10.05 -18.11 3.55
CA SER A 144 -8.58 -18.19 3.47
C SER A 144 -8.13 -19.64 3.32
N LYS A 145 -7.04 -19.86 2.60
CA LYS A 145 -6.44 -21.17 2.40
C LYS A 145 -5.29 -21.40 3.37
N PHE A 146 -5.23 -22.59 3.96
CA PHE A 146 -4.18 -22.98 4.89
C PHE A 146 -3.58 -24.31 4.46
N ASN A 147 -2.32 -24.54 4.80
CA ASN A 147 -1.71 -25.86 4.64
C ASN A 147 -2.25 -26.81 5.71
N ALA A 148 -2.88 -27.92 5.32
CA ALA A 148 -3.50 -28.86 6.25
C ALA A 148 -2.47 -29.63 7.09
N ASN A 149 -1.26 -29.87 6.55
CA ASN A 149 -0.24 -30.72 7.17
C ASN A 149 1.10 -29.99 7.36
N PHE A 150 1.43 -29.63 8.59
CA PHE A 150 2.80 -29.45 9.02
C PHE A 150 3.24 -30.73 9.72
N SER A 151 3.79 -31.69 8.98
CA SER A 151 4.56 -32.74 9.63
C SER A 151 5.87 -32.12 10.12
N THR A 152 5.94 -31.81 11.41
CA THR A 152 7.22 -31.64 12.09
C THR A 152 7.91 -33.00 12.11
N GLU A 153 8.57 -33.38 11.02
CA GLU A 153 9.65 -34.35 11.12
C GLU A 153 10.76 -33.68 11.92
N LEU A 154 10.72 -33.87 13.24
CA LEU A 154 11.92 -33.86 14.09
C LEU A 154 12.84 -34.97 13.56
N SER A 155 13.55 -34.70 12.47
CA SER A 155 14.76 -35.45 12.13
C SER A 155 15.69 -35.27 13.33
N GLY A 156 16.07 -36.38 13.97
CA GLY A 156 16.76 -36.43 15.26
C GLY A 156 18.19 -35.89 15.26
N THR A 157 18.39 -34.63 14.85
CA THR A 157 19.64 -33.89 15.03
C THR A 157 19.29 -32.47 15.47
N ILE A 158 19.81 -32.07 16.62
CA ILE A 158 19.27 -31.05 17.54
C ILE A 158 19.31 -29.59 17.01
N PHE A 159 19.64 -29.31 15.74
CA PHE A 159 19.88 -27.92 15.32
C PHE A 159 19.45 -27.52 13.90
N GLU A 160 18.69 -28.33 13.17
CA GLU A 160 18.25 -27.95 11.82
C GLU A 160 16.75 -27.65 11.78
N VAL A 161 16.37 -26.39 12.05
CA VAL A 161 15.09 -25.85 11.58
C VAL A 161 15.23 -25.72 10.07
N VAL A 162 15.07 -26.84 9.37
CA VAL A 162 15.04 -26.88 7.91
C VAL A 162 13.93 -25.94 7.46
N LYS A 163 14.29 -24.94 6.67
CA LYS A 163 13.38 -23.97 6.06
C LYS A 163 12.15 -24.71 5.52
N VAL A 164 11.05 -24.65 6.28
CA VAL A 164 9.83 -25.42 6.04
C VAL A 164 9.14 -24.79 4.84
N GLY A 165 9.67 -25.06 3.64
CA GLY A 165 9.39 -24.40 2.37
C GLY A 165 9.49 -25.37 1.20
N THR A 166 10.50 -26.23 1.23
CA THR A 166 10.90 -27.05 0.08
C THR A 166 10.23 -28.43 0.02
N LYS A 167 9.46 -28.85 1.03
CA LYS A 167 8.74 -30.14 1.07
C LYS A 167 7.23 -30.05 0.73
N TYR A 168 6.70 -28.88 0.35
CA TYR A 168 5.24 -28.64 0.20
C TYR A 168 4.60 -29.08 -1.12
N GLY A 169 5.30 -29.82 -1.99
CA GLY A 169 4.77 -30.20 -3.31
C GLY A 169 3.52 -31.10 -3.29
N ALA A 170 3.06 -31.55 -2.12
CA ALA A 170 1.90 -32.44 -1.94
C ALA A 170 1.01 -32.10 -0.72
N SER A 171 1.05 -30.86 -0.20
CA SER A 171 0.19 -30.48 0.93
C SER A 171 -1.28 -30.41 0.52
N ILE A 172 -2.15 -31.07 1.28
CA ILE A 172 -3.60 -30.85 1.20
C ILE A 172 -3.86 -29.42 1.69
N GLU A 173 -4.52 -28.58 0.88
CA GLU A 173 -4.99 -27.26 1.32
C GLU A 173 -6.33 -27.41 2.03
N GLU A 174 -6.53 -26.70 3.13
CA GLU A 174 -7.83 -26.55 3.78
C GLU A 174 -8.31 -25.09 3.67
N SER A 175 -9.60 -24.91 3.38
CA SER A 175 -10.22 -23.58 3.32
C SER A 175 -10.96 -23.33 4.62
N LYS A 176 -10.75 -22.16 5.23
CA LYS A 176 -11.45 -21.72 6.44
C LYS A 176 -11.84 -20.25 6.31
N SER A 177 -13.06 -19.93 6.74
CA SER A 177 -13.50 -18.53 6.80
C SER A 177 -13.04 -17.89 8.11
N ASN A 178 -12.41 -16.72 7.99
CA ASN A 178 -12.05 -15.87 9.12
C ASN A 178 -12.89 -14.59 9.11
N ASP A 179 -13.42 -14.23 10.28
CA ASP A 179 -14.17 -12.98 10.47
C ASP A 179 -13.26 -11.88 11.00
N TYR A 180 -13.41 -10.68 10.46
CA TYR A 180 -12.67 -9.48 10.80
C TYR A 180 -13.63 -8.35 11.14
N ILE A 181 -13.32 -7.58 12.19
CA ILE A 181 -14.00 -6.32 12.50
C ILE A 181 -13.14 -5.19 11.96
N VAL A 182 -13.60 -4.54 10.89
CA VAL A 182 -12.89 -3.42 10.25
C VAL A 182 -13.59 -2.12 10.61
N LYS A 183 -12.81 -1.18 11.16
CA LYS A 183 -13.24 0.19 11.45
C LYS A 183 -12.92 1.08 10.26
N LYS A 184 -13.94 1.53 9.54
CA LYS A 184 -13.82 2.47 8.41
C LYS A 184 -14.51 3.78 8.74
N THR A 185 -14.06 4.89 8.17
CA THR A 185 -14.81 6.15 8.26
C THR A 185 -15.83 6.23 7.12
N THR A 186 -16.87 7.05 7.31
CA THR A 186 -17.97 7.18 6.32
C THR A 186 -17.55 7.87 5.03
N LYS A 187 -16.48 8.67 5.08
CA LYS A 187 -16.01 9.49 3.97
C LYS A 187 -14.79 8.94 3.26
N SER A 188 -14.03 8.03 3.90
CA SER A 188 -12.86 7.36 3.32
C SER A 188 -13.07 6.94 1.87
N ASN A 189 -12.12 7.28 1.01
CA ASN A 189 -12.08 6.76 -0.34
C ASN A 189 -11.47 5.34 -0.34
N ASN A 190 -12.28 4.33 -0.68
CA ASN A 190 -11.80 2.96 -0.84
C ASN A 190 -10.89 2.85 -2.09
N LEU A 191 -9.65 2.41 -1.85
CA LEU A 191 -8.62 2.19 -2.87
C LEU A 191 -8.44 0.71 -3.25
N PHE A 192 -9.43 -0.10 -2.89
CA PHE A 192 -9.60 -1.51 -3.20
C PHE A 192 -8.55 -2.42 -2.55
N ASP A 193 -8.69 -3.70 -2.89
CA ASP A 193 -7.99 -4.79 -2.24
C ASP A 193 -7.06 -5.48 -3.25
N SER A 194 -5.99 -6.10 -2.74
CA SER A 194 -5.14 -7.02 -3.50
C SER A 194 -4.78 -8.20 -2.62
N VAL A 195 -4.82 -9.40 -3.18
CA VAL A 195 -4.39 -10.62 -2.50
C VAL A 195 -2.99 -10.98 -2.97
N ILE A 196 -2.11 -11.27 -2.02
CA ILE A 196 -0.72 -11.67 -2.27
C ILE A 196 -0.56 -13.09 -1.74
N PRO A 197 -0.27 -14.07 -2.62
CA PRO A 197 0.02 -15.43 -2.20
C PRO A 197 1.46 -15.60 -1.69
N PHE A 198 1.68 -16.54 -0.76
CA PHE A 198 3.02 -16.81 -0.20
C PHE A 198 4.00 -17.32 -1.25
N TYR A 199 3.48 -18.11 -2.19
CA TYR A 199 4.26 -18.71 -3.26
C TYR A 199 4.64 -17.71 -4.36
N ASP A 200 4.20 -16.45 -4.27
CA ASP A 200 4.65 -15.41 -5.18
C ASP A 200 6.11 -15.03 -4.91
N ASN A 201 6.93 -15.09 -5.95
CA ASN A 201 8.27 -14.51 -5.91
C ASN A 201 8.16 -12.99 -5.85
N VAL A 202 8.20 -12.45 -4.63
CA VAL A 202 8.18 -11.01 -4.32
C VAL A 202 9.41 -10.27 -4.84
N VAL A 203 10.53 -10.99 -5.02
CA VAL A 203 11.75 -10.51 -5.66
C VAL A 203 12.21 -11.57 -6.66
N ASN A 204 12.37 -11.16 -7.92
CA ASN A 204 12.85 -12.01 -9.01
C ASN A 204 14.27 -11.59 -9.37
N LYS A 205 15.16 -12.55 -9.57
CA LYS A 205 16.51 -12.30 -10.10
C LYS A 205 16.50 -12.54 -11.60
N ASN A 206 16.88 -11.54 -12.39
CA ASN A 206 17.10 -11.71 -13.81
C ASN A 206 18.29 -12.68 -14.01
N PRO A 207 18.10 -13.82 -14.69
CA PRO A 207 19.15 -14.82 -14.84
C PRO A 207 20.31 -14.34 -15.72
N ASN A 208 20.06 -13.40 -16.63
CA ASN A 208 21.05 -12.91 -17.59
C ASN A 208 21.84 -11.71 -17.05
N THR A 209 21.19 -10.82 -16.31
CA THR A 209 21.83 -9.59 -15.79
C THR A 209 22.17 -9.66 -14.30
N GLY A 210 21.65 -10.66 -13.58
CA GLY A 210 21.79 -10.79 -12.13
C GLY A 210 21.01 -9.75 -11.32
N GLN A 211 20.30 -8.83 -11.99
CA GLN A 211 19.55 -7.76 -11.33
C GLN A 211 18.32 -8.29 -10.60
N PHE A 212 18.06 -7.76 -9.41
CA PHE A 212 16.85 -8.04 -8.66
C PHE A 212 15.74 -7.06 -9.06
N ALA A 213 14.56 -7.60 -9.36
CA ALA A 213 13.35 -6.85 -9.63
C ALA A 213 12.27 -7.25 -8.62
N THR A 214 11.70 -6.26 -7.94
CA THR A 214 10.55 -6.47 -7.06
C THR A 214 9.29 -6.73 -7.88
N ARG A 215 8.44 -7.62 -7.40
CA ARG A 215 7.10 -7.81 -7.94
C ARG A 215 6.22 -6.62 -7.54
N THR A 216 5.44 -6.15 -8.51
CA THR A 216 4.46 -5.09 -8.32
C THR A 216 3.07 -5.71 -8.25
N TYR A 217 2.27 -5.26 -7.30
CA TYR A 217 0.87 -5.65 -7.10
C TYR A 217 -0.05 -4.46 -7.36
N TYR A 218 -1.30 -4.77 -7.68
CA TYR A 218 -2.26 -3.77 -8.12
C TYR A 218 -3.66 -4.01 -7.57
N THR A 219 -4.23 -2.99 -6.93
CA THR A 219 -5.60 -3.03 -6.40
C THR A 219 -6.67 -2.57 -7.41
N GLY A 220 -6.26 -1.98 -8.54
CA GLY A 220 -7.16 -1.19 -9.39
C GLY A 220 -7.03 0.34 -9.22
N LYS A 221 -6.40 0.79 -8.12
CA LYS A 221 -6.12 2.22 -7.86
C LYS A 221 -4.73 2.49 -7.26
N VAL A 222 -4.17 1.48 -6.58
CA VAL A 222 -2.86 1.55 -5.93
C VAL A 222 -1.95 0.49 -6.52
N GLU A 223 -0.82 0.95 -7.01
CA GLU A 223 0.33 0.12 -7.31
C GLU A 223 1.27 0.09 -6.10
N PHE A 224 1.68 -1.10 -5.66
CA PHE A 224 2.56 -1.25 -4.49
C PHE A 224 3.48 -2.47 -4.60
N GLN A 225 4.49 -2.51 -3.74
CA GLN A 225 5.47 -3.58 -3.67
C GLN A 225 5.63 -4.01 -2.21
N VAL A 226 5.66 -5.32 -1.97
CA VAL A 226 6.04 -5.89 -0.68
C VAL A 226 7.51 -6.29 -0.74
N ARG A 227 8.29 -5.86 0.24
CA ARG A 227 9.74 -6.09 0.29
C ARG A 227 10.11 -6.83 1.57
N PRO A 228 10.84 -7.96 1.49
CA PRO A 228 11.35 -8.62 2.69
C PRO A 228 12.41 -7.74 3.35
N ILE A 229 12.26 -7.47 4.64
CA ILE A 229 13.22 -6.66 5.43
C ILE A 229 14.33 -7.54 6.00
N GLN A 230 13.95 -8.73 6.49
CA GLN A 230 14.88 -9.76 6.95
C GLN A 230 14.30 -11.14 6.61
N VAL A 231 15.11 -11.98 5.99
CA VAL A 231 14.81 -13.42 5.86
C VAL A 231 15.43 -14.07 7.09
N GLN A 232 14.69 -14.89 7.84
CA GLN A 232 15.23 -15.59 9.00
C GLN A 232 16.50 -16.38 8.60
N TRP A 233 17.53 -16.29 9.45
CA TRP A 233 18.84 -16.94 9.28
C TRP A 233 18.79 -18.35 9.82
#